data_AF-A0A7J5EIF6-F1
#
_entry.id   AF-A0A7J5EIF6-F1
#
_cell.length_a   1.000
_cell.length_b   1.000
_cell.length_c   1.000
_cell.angle_alpha   90.00
_cell.angle_beta   90.00
_cell.angle_gamma   90.00
#
_symmetry.space_group_name_H-M   'P 1'
#
loop_
_entity.id
_entity.type
_entity.pdbx_description
1 polymer ?
#
loop_
_entity_poly.entity_id
_entity_poly.type
_entity_poly.pdbx_seq_one_letter_code
_entity_poly.pdbx_strand_id
1 'polypeptide(L)'
;MPKPPALDGAALLRWVELELPEPPWSEAEPFLGFVYLDPQAGLSAKGGRAGDPSQVERPSLTVRLPIGVPGRVLDDDEVARRGLPASPSWLSIYGPQPPARGPWRTDPGLRGRFHPQYPDDLQVLVHDGEPRRSGKRTEVCWVRVDAVVDADRALYEGALLSQPHQLVTVKAGDRVCFLGRPGGRHPLYVTPEYLAERDGWEIQPCPSCGMKECLDPPSVMARTRFPDAGNDVPVMFTAHCAVCGPPHAQVLQRRDAARGG
;
A
#
# COMPACT_ATOMS: atom_id res chain seq x y z
N MET A 1 12.46 25.57 -14.68
CA MET A 1 12.25 24.23 -15.28
C MET A 1 11.65 23.32 -14.20
N PRO A 2 10.65 22.48 -14.51
CA PRO A 2 10.11 21.53 -13.54
C PRO A 2 11.21 20.55 -13.11
N LYS A 3 11.30 20.25 -11.82
CA LYS A 3 12.23 19.26 -11.28
C LYS A 3 11.88 17.89 -11.90
N PRO A 4 12.85 17.16 -12.49
CA PRO A 4 12.59 15.82 -12.99
C PRO A 4 12.02 14.96 -11.86
N PRO A 5 11.04 14.08 -12.14
CA PRO A 5 10.45 13.23 -11.11
C PRO A 5 11.55 12.36 -10.50
N ALA A 6 11.57 12.27 -9.17
CA ALA A 6 12.51 11.39 -8.49
C ALA A 6 12.21 9.94 -8.88
N LEU A 7 13.26 9.13 -9.05
CA LEU A 7 13.10 7.69 -9.22
C LEU A 7 12.39 7.11 -7.99
N ASP A 8 11.29 6.41 -8.23
CA ASP A 8 10.44 5.80 -7.22
C ASP A 8 10.43 4.26 -7.39
N GLY A 9 9.47 3.60 -6.73
CA GLY A 9 9.26 2.16 -6.80
C GLY A 9 9.08 1.59 -8.22
N ALA A 10 8.71 2.41 -9.21
CA ALA A 10 8.60 1.96 -10.59
C ALA A 10 9.96 1.63 -11.23
N ALA A 11 11.06 2.13 -10.65
CA ALA A 11 12.42 1.81 -11.08
C ALA A 11 12.95 0.50 -10.50
N LEU A 12 12.23 -0.17 -9.59
CA LEU A 12 12.68 -1.42 -8.97
C LEU A 12 13.05 -2.48 -10.03
N LEU A 13 14.21 -3.13 -9.85
CA LEU A 13 14.80 -4.10 -10.77
C LEU A 13 15.09 -3.54 -12.17
N ARG A 14 15.48 -2.25 -12.23
CA ARG A 14 15.90 -1.60 -13.48
C ARG A 14 17.27 -0.94 -13.33
N TRP A 15 17.97 -0.85 -14.45
CA TRP A 15 19.14 0.00 -14.58
C TRP A 15 18.72 1.46 -14.69
N VAL A 16 19.48 2.33 -14.02
CA VAL A 16 19.22 3.77 -13.98
C VAL A 16 20.51 4.56 -14.15
N GLU A 17 20.39 5.75 -14.72
CA GLU A 17 21.43 6.76 -14.71
C GLU A 17 21.04 7.91 -13.78
N LEU A 18 21.99 8.37 -12.97
CA LEU A 18 21.81 9.47 -12.03
C LEU A 18 22.91 10.53 -12.21
N GLU A 19 22.51 11.80 -12.14
CA GLU A 19 23.44 12.94 -12.07
C GLU A 19 23.67 13.27 -10.60
N LEU A 20 24.70 12.67 -9.98
CA LEU A 20 25.01 12.87 -8.57
C LEU A 20 25.87 14.14 -8.39
N PRO A 21 25.45 15.12 -7.57
CA PRO A 21 26.13 16.41 -7.46
C PRO A 21 27.20 16.50 -6.34
N GLU A 22 27.28 15.52 -5.43
CA GLU A 22 28.11 15.59 -4.22
C GLU A 22 29.26 14.57 -4.19
N PRO A 23 30.41 14.90 -3.57
CA PRO A 23 31.49 13.95 -3.30
C PRO A 23 31.00 12.67 -2.59
N PRO A 24 31.54 11.48 -2.94
CA PRO A 24 32.72 11.24 -3.79
C PRO A 24 32.45 11.36 -5.29
N TRP A 25 31.23 11.72 -5.70
CA TRP A 25 30.88 11.94 -7.09
C TRP A 25 31.28 13.35 -7.55
N SER A 26 32.55 13.53 -7.86
CA SER A 26 33.09 14.80 -8.36
C SER A 26 33.28 14.84 -9.88
N GLU A 27 32.78 13.83 -10.59
CA GLU A 27 33.03 13.63 -12.01
C GLU A 27 31.82 14.03 -12.86
N ALA A 28 32.08 14.52 -14.08
CA ALA A 28 31.04 14.90 -15.03
C ALA A 28 30.28 13.69 -15.65
N GLU A 29 30.63 12.48 -15.24
CA GLU A 29 30.05 11.24 -15.74
C GLU A 29 28.85 10.80 -14.88
N PRO A 30 27.74 10.33 -15.48
CA PRO A 30 26.59 9.83 -14.71
C PRO A 30 26.93 8.56 -13.94
N PHE A 31 26.28 8.40 -12.79
CA PHE A 31 26.24 7.14 -12.07
C PHE A 31 25.33 6.17 -12.83
N LEU A 32 25.83 4.97 -13.11
CA LEU A 32 25.06 3.85 -13.64
C LEU A 32 24.88 2.83 -12.53
N GLY A 33 23.64 2.49 -12.20
CA GLY A 33 23.36 1.52 -11.16
C GLY A 33 22.09 0.71 -11.39
N PHE A 34 22.03 -0.44 -10.72
CA PHE A 34 20.86 -1.30 -10.72
C PHE A 34 20.04 -1.04 -9.45
N VAL A 35 18.74 -0.81 -9.62
CA VAL A 35 17.82 -0.54 -8.51
C VAL A 35 17.30 -1.83 -7.91
N TYR A 36 17.40 -1.93 -6.59
CA TYR A 36 16.99 -3.07 -5.79
C TYR A 36 16.34 -2.61 -4.48
N LEU A 37 15.69 -3.53 -3.79
CA LEU A 37 15.18 -3.33 -2.44
C LEU A 37 16.18 -3.91 -1.43
N ASP A 38 16.77 -3.02 -0.64
CA ASP A 38 17.53 -3.40 0.55
C ASP A 38 16.51 -3.65 1.70
N PRO A 39 16.49 -4.83 2.34
CA PRO A 39 15.53 -5.13 3.38
C PRO A 39 15.67 -4.24 4.62
N GLN A 40 16.84 -3.62 4.84
CA GLN A 40 17.11 -2.76 5.98
C GLN A 40 16.98 -1.28 5.65
N ALA A 41 17.33 -0.88 4.42
CA ALA A 41 17.44 0.52 4.03
C ALA A 41 16.46 0.95 2.93
N GLY A 42 15.65 0.03 2.41
CA GLY A 42 14.68 0.29 1.36
C GLY A 42 15.30 0.44 -0.03
N LEU A 43 14.55 1.10 -0.91
CA LEU A 43 14.86 1.27 -2.32
C LEU A 43 16.24 1.91 -2.50
N SER A 44 17.10 1.24 -3.24
CA SER A 44 18.50 1.64 -3.42
C SER A 44 18.97 1.34 -4.82
N ALA A 45 19.95 2.09 -5.31
CA ALA A 45 20.68 1.78 -6.53
C ALA A 45 22.13 1.44 -6.18
N LYS A 46 22.67 0.34 -6.72
CA LYS A 46 24.07 -0.04 -6.51
C LYS A 46 24.77 -0.14 -7.85
N GLY A 47 25.95 0.48 -7.91
CA GLY A 47 26.61 0.75 -9.19
C GLY A 47 27.91 1.53 -9.04
N GLY A 48 28.24 2.25 -10.11
CA GLY A 48 29.45 3.05 -10.23
C GLY A 48 29.40 3.89 -11.50
N ARG A 49 30.57 4.19 -12.07
CA ARG A 49 30.68 5.08 -13.24
C ARG A 49 30.15 4.38 -14.50
N ALA A 50 29.42 5.11 -15.35
CA ALA A 50 28.80 4.56 -16.54
C ALA A 50 29.79 3.93 -17.54
N GLY A 51 31.00 4.47 -17.63
CA GLY A 51 32.07 4.05 -18.53
C GLY A 51 33.04 3.03 -17.95
N ASP A 52 32.81 2.54 -16.72
CA ASP A 52 33.58 1.45 -16.11
C ASP A 52 32.73 0.17 -16.03
N PRO A 53 32.85 -0.74 -17.02
CA PRO A 53 32.10 -1.99 -17.04
C PRO A 53 32.33 -2.88 -15.82
N SER A 54 33.46 -2.72 -15.11
CA SER A 54 33.74 -3.52 -13.92
C SER A 54 32.76 -3.24 -12.77
N GLN A 55 32.16 -2.04 -12.75
CA GLN A 55 31.19 -1.63 -11.72
C GLN A 55 29.84 -2.35 -11.84
N VAL A 56 29.56 -3.00 -12.97
CA VAL A 56 28.31 -3.77 -13.17
C VAL A 56 28.23 -4.95 -12.20
N GLU A 57 29.32 -5.71 -12.08
CA GLU A 57 29.40 -6.89 -11.20
C GLU A 57 30.18 -6.64 -9.90
N ARG A 58 31.00 -5.58 -9.85
CA ARG A 58 31.75 -5.18 -8.65
C ARG A 58 31.49 -3.70 -8.30
N PRO A 59 30.21 -3.33 -8.05
CA PRO A 59 29.86 -1.96 -7.76
C PRO A 59 30.49 -1.46 -6.47
N SER A 60 31.02 -0.25 -6.51
CA SER A 60 31.69 0.42 -5.39
C SER A 60 30.78 1.38 -4.61
N LEU A 61 29.66 1.80 -5.18
CA LEU A 61 28.78 2.81 -4.60
C LEU A 61 27.34 2.30 -4.42
N THR A 62 26.69 2.74 -3.36
CA THR A 62 25.25 2.57 -3.13
C THR A 62 24.59 3.93 -2.91
N VAL A 63 23.52 4.18 -3.64
CA VAL A 63 22.68 5.39 -3.56
C VAL A 63 21.33 5.00 -2.97
N ARG A 64 20.88 5.70 -1.93
CA ARG A 64 19.56 5.47 -1.31
C ARG A 64 18.50 6.26 -2.06
N LEU A 65 17.40 5.62 -2.45
CA LEU A 65 16.33 6.22 -3.22
C LEU A 65 15.07 6.44 -2.35
N PRO A 66 14.25 7.46 -2.66
CA PRO A 66 14.47 8.50 -3.66
C PRO A 66 15.52 9.53 -3.20
N ILE A 67 16.43 9.97 -4.07
CA ILE A 67 17.50 10.95 -3.74
C ILE A 67 17.27 12.36 -4.33
N GLY A 68 16.17 12.58 -5.05
CA GLY A 68 15.80 13.92 -5.53
C GLY A 68 16.78 14.58 -6.50
N VAL A 69 17.71 13.81 -7.06
CA VAL A 69 18.63 14.22 -8.14
C VAL A 69 18.02 13.88 -9.52
N PRO A 70 18.46 14.55 -10.60
CA PRO A 70 18.08 14.14 -11.95
C PRO A 70 18.51 12.70 -12.23
N GLY A 71 17.61 11.93 -12.85
CA GLY A 71 17.90 10.57 -13.23
C GLY A 71 16.87 10.01 -14.18
N ARG A 72 17.22 8.90 -14.83
CA ARG A 72 16.34 8.19 -15.78
C ARG A 72 16.48 6.68 -15.65
N VAL A 73 15.39 5.98 -15.94
CA VAL A 73 15.40 4.53 -16.13
C VAL A 73 15.89 4.22 -17.53
N LEU A 74 16.81 3.25 -17.67
CA LEU A 74 17.25 2.76 -18.97
C LEU A 74 16.19 1.82 -19.56
N ASP A 75 15.90 2.00 -20.85
CA ASP A 75 15.05 1.08 -21.60
C ASP A 75 15.80 -0.22 -21.93
N ASP A 76 15.05 -1.22 -22.38
CA ASP A 76 15.57 -2.57 -22.57
C ASP A 76 16.55 -2.63 -23.76
N ASP A 77 16.35 -1.81 -24.79
CA ASP A 77 17.26 -1.71 -25.94
C ASP A 77 18.60 -1.11 -25.54
N GLU A 78 18.59 -0.09 -24.66
CA GLU A 78 19.80 0.52 -24.13
C GLU A 78 20.55 -0.40 -23.17
N VAL A 79 19.83 -1.11 -22.31
CA VAL A 79 20.39 -2.17 -21.45
C VAL A 79 21.09 -3.22 -22.32
N ALA A 80 20.45 -3.67 -23.40
CA ALA A 80 21.03 -4.64 -24.33
C ALA A 80 22.25 -4.08 -25.08
N ARG A 81 22.19 -2.86 -25.62
CA ARG A 81 23.33 -2.20 -26.30
C ARG A 81 24.55 -2.06 -25.40
N ARG A 82 24.34 -1.84 -24.11
CA ARG A 82 25.41 -1.69 -23.10
C ARG A 82 25.89 -3.02 -22.52
N GLY A 83 25.27 -4.14 -22.89
CA GLY A 83 25.61 -5.47 -22.36
C GLY A 83 25.33 -5.61 -20.86
N LEU A 84 24.38 -4.84 -20.32
CA LEU A 84 24.05 -4.89 -18.90
C LEU A 84 23.19 -6.12 -18.60
N PRO A 85 23.46 -6.87 -17.52
CA PRO A 85 22.69 -8.04 -17.17
C PRO A 85 21.28 -7.64 -16.71
N ALA A 86 20.28 -8.46 -17.01
CA ALA A 86 18.92 -8.24 -16.50
C ALA A 86 18.85 -8.30 -14.97
N SER A 87 19.74 -9.09 -14.35
CA SER A 87 19.90 -9.18 -12.90
C SER A 87 21.39 -9.37 -12.57
N PRO A 88 22.04 -8.42 -11.88
CA PRO A 88 23.43 -8.55 -11.47
C PRO A 88 23.65 -9.68 -10.46
N SER A 89 24.80 -10.36 -10.49
CA SER A 89 25.05 -11.53 -9.63
C SER A 89 25.04 -11.22 -8.13
N TRP A 90 25.53 -10.02 -7.77
CA TRP A 90 25.59 -9.55 -6.38
C TRP A 90 24.22 -9.29 -5.76
N LEU A 91 23.14 -9.21 -6.55
CA LEU A 91 21.79 -8.96 -6.06
C LEU A 91 21.32 -10.04 -5.08
N SER A 92 21.79 -11.27 -5.28
CA SER A 92 21.51 -12.43 -4.41
C SER A 92 21.89 -12.20 -2.94
N ILE A 93 22.86 -11.32 -2.66
CA ILE A 93 23.27 -10.95 -1.29
C ILE A 93 22.12 -10.30 -0.51
N TYR A 94 21.20 -9.63 -1.21
CA TYR A 94 20.07 -8.91 -0.61
C TYR A 94 18.79 -9.77 -0.55
N GLY A 95 18.89 -11.05 -0.90
CA GLY A 95 17.76 -11.98 -0.87
C GLY A 95 16.77 -11.76 -2.02
N PRO A 96 15.61 -12.45 -1.97
CA PRO A 96 14.61 -12.38 -3.02
C PRO A 96 14.06 -10.95 -3.15
N GLN A 97 14.00 -10.47 -4.38
CA GLN A 97 13.50 -9.15 -4.69
C GLN A 97 12.00 -9.21 -5.00
N PRO A 98 11.21 -8.20 -4.60
CA PRO A 98 9.82 -8.15 -5.00
C PRO A 98 9.71 -8.00 -6.52
N PRO A 99 8.56 -8.38 -7.11
CA PRO A 99 8.36 -8.25 -8.54
C PRO A 99 8.59 -6.80 -9.00
N ALA A 100 9.21 -6.63 -10.17
CA ALA A 100 9.48 -5.32 -10.77
C ALA A 100 8.19 -4.51 -10.98
N ARG A 101 7.07 -5.21 -11.22
CA ARG A 101 5.74 -4.63 -11.38
C ARG A 101 4.72 -5.44 -10.58
N GLY A 102 4.31 -4.92 -9.43
CA GLY A 102 3.13 -5.39 -8.72
C GLY A 102 1.87 -4.75 -9.34
N PRO A 103 0.80 -5.51 -9.64
CA PRO A 103 -0.44 -4.94 -10.21
C PRO A 103 -1.08 -3.85 -9.32
N TRP A 104 -0.82 -3.88 -8.00
CA TRP A 104 -1.24 -2.84 -7.06
C TRP A 104 -0.51 -1.50 -7.24
N ARG A 105 0.73 -1.50 -7.75
CA ARG A 105 1.51 -0.25 -7.93
C ARG A 105 0.91 0.65 -9.01
N THR A 106 0.18 0.06 -9.95
CA THR A 106 -0.52 0.79 -11.01
C THR A 106 -1.97 1.11 -10.66
N ASP A 107 -2.47 0.67 -9.50
CA ASP A 107 -3.85 0.94 -9.11
C ASP A 107 -4.04 2.44 -8.79
N PRO A 108 -4.96 3.15 -9.49
CA PRO A 108 -5.20 4.57 -9.24
C PRO A 108 -5.63 4.89 -7.80
N GLY A 109 -6.30 3.96 -7.12
CA GLY A 109 -6.75 4.07 -5.73
C GLY A 109 -5.62 3.94 -4.72
N LEU A 110 -4.53 3.25 -5.05
CA LEU A 110 -3.35 3.11 -4.19
C LEU A 110 -2.22 4.08 -4.54
N ARG A 111 -2.31 4.75 -5.69
CA ARG A 111 -1.31 5.73 -6.13
C ARG A 111 -1.07 6.80 -5.07
N GLY A 112 0.21 7.03 -4.76
CA GLY A 112 0.63 8.03 -3.76
C GLY A 112 0.44 7.60 -2.30
N ARG A 113 0.06 6.35 -2.02
CA ARG A 113 -0.09 5.83 -0.66
C ARG A 113 1.09 4.98 -0.17
N PHE A 114 1.94 4.53 -1.09
CA PHE A 114 3.09 3.70 -0.78
C PHE A 114 4.21 4.50 -0.10
N HIS A 115 4.98 3.81 0.74
CA HIS A 115 6.16 4.37 1.35
C HIS A 115 7.20 4.69 0.26
N PRO A 116 7.84 5.88 0.28
CA PRO A 116 8.79 6.27 -0.76
C PRO A 116 9.97 5.30 -0.92
N GLN A 117 10.41 4.68 0.18
CA GLN A 117 11.55 3.74 0.20
C GLN A 117 11.13 2.27 0.21
N TYR A 118 9.85 1.96 0.40
CA TYR A 118 9.35 0.58 0.42
C TYR A 118 8.14 0.51 -0.51
N PRO A 119 8.35 0.17 -1.79
CA PRO A 119 7.40 0.43 -2.86
C PRO A 119 6.11 -0.40 -2.79
N ASP A 120 6.08 -1.39 -1.91
CA ASP A 120 4.93 -2.25 -1.64
C ASP A 120 4.34 -2.03 -0.26
N ASP A 121 4.91 -1.13 0.56
CA ASP A 121 4.45 -0.90 1.92
C ASP A 121 3.53 0.32 1.94
N LEU A 122 2.35 0.21 2.54
CA LEU A 122 1.39 1.31 2.67
C LEU A 122 0.71 1.30 4.05
N GLN A 123 0.12 2.42 4.43
CA GLN A 123 -0.60 2.56 5.69
C GLN A 123 -2.06 2.13 5.57
N VAL A 124 -2.46 1.09 6.29
CA VAL A 124 -3.83 0.54 6.34
C VAL A 124 -4.47 0.85 7.69
N LEU A 125 -5.75 1.23 7.68
CA LEU A 125 -6.58 1.34 8.88
C LEU A 125 -7.01 -0.07 9.33
N VAL A 126 -6.57 -0.48 10.51
CA VAL A 126 -6.83 -1.79 11.13
C VAL A 126 -7.73 -1.67 12.37
N HIS A 127 -8.46 -2.73 12.72
CA HIS A 127 -9.41 -2.74 13.83
C HIS A 127 -9.73 -4.15 14.34
N ASP A 128 -10.29 -4.24 15.55
CA ASP A 128 -10.90 -5.44 16.13
C ASP A 128 -12.43 -5.48 15.93
N GLY A 129 -12.96 -4.54 15.14
CA GLY A 129 -14.38 -4.31 14.92
C GLY A 129 -14.79 -2.89 15.28
N GLU A 130 -16.08 -2.63 15.24
CA GLU A 130 -16.67 -1.34 15.59
C GLU A 130 -16.38 -0.97 17.05
N PRO A 131 -15.92 0.27 17.36
CA PRO A 131 -15.53 0.65 18.72
C PRO A 131 -16.60 0.43 19.79
N ARG A 132 -17.89 0.54 19.45
CA ARG A 132 -18.99 0.26 20.39
C ARG A 132 -19.03 -1.21 20.83
N ARG A 133 -18.64 -2.14 19.95
CA ARG A 133 -18.56 -3.57 20.24
C ARG A 133 -17.22 -3.96 20.86
N SER A 134 -16.12 -3.50 20.27
CA SER A 134 -14.77 -3.94 20.63
C SER A 134 -14.19 -3.18 21.82
N GLY A 135 -14.70 -1.98 22.13
CA GLY A 135 -14.13 -1.06 23.10
C GLY A 135 -12.80 -0.44 22.66
N LYS A 136 -12.38 -0.67 21.40
CA LYS A 136 -11.07 -0.28 20.88
C LYS A 136 -11.19 0.67 19.70
N ARG A 137 -10.24 1.59 19.57
CA ARG A 137 -10.17 2.47 18.39
C ARG A 137 -9.41 1.78 17.27
N THR A 138 -9.71 2.19 16.04
CA THR A 138 -8.90 1.83 14.88
C THR A 138 -7.46 2.33 15.05
N GLU A 139 -6.51 1.61 14.46
CA GLU A 139 -5.11 2.02 14.37
C GLU A 139 -4.68 2.08 12.91
N VAL A 140 -3.60 2.82 12.61
CA VAL A 140 -2.98 2.82 11.29
C VAL A 140 -1.67 2.04 11.38
N CYS A 141 -1.56 0.99 10.58
CA CYS A 141 -0.39 0.12 10.57
C CYS A 141 0.18 -0.01 9.17
N TRP A 142 1.49 -0.24 9.08
CA TRP A 142 2.13 -0.55 7.81
C TRP A 142 1.77 -1.97 7.37
N VAL A 143 1.43 -2.12 6.09
CA VAL A 143 1.18 -3.41 5.43
C VAL A 143 2.00 -3.47 4.16
N ARG A 144 2.72 -4.58 3.96
CA ARG A 144 3.36 -4.92 2.68
C ARG A 144 2.35 -5.63 1.79
N VAL A 145 2.06 -5.08 0.62
CA VAL A 145 1.13 -5.69 -0.34
C VAL A 145 1.82 -6.82 -1.07
N ASP A 146 1.17 -7.98 -1.11
CA ASP A 146 1.74 -9.19 -1.72
C ASP A 146 0.88 -9.71 -2.89
N ALA A 147 -0.44 -9.47 -2.85
CA ALA A 147 -1.35 -10.00 -3.86
C ALA A 147 -2.59 -9.11 -4.08
N VAL A 148 -3.17 -9.26 -5.27
CA VAL A 148 -4.52 -8.80 -5.58
C VAL A 148 -5.45 -10.00 -5.42
N VAL A 149 -6.46 -9.87 -4.55
CA VAL A 149 -7.45 -10.92 -4.30
C VAL A 149 -8.62 -10.77 -5.28
N ASP A 150 -9.11 -9.54 -5.45
CA ASP A 150 -10.17 -9.19 -6.39
C ASP A 150 -9.92 -7.75 -6.89
N ALA A 151 -9.52 -7.64 -8.15
CA ALA A 151 -9.17 -6.36 -8.76
C ALA A 151 -10.39 -5.43 -8.91
N ASP A 152 -11.57 -5.98 -9.19
CA ASP A 152 -12.80 -5.21 -9.42
C ASP A 152 -13.29 -4.58 -8.12
N ARG A 153 -13.10 -5.28 -7.00
CA ARG A 153 -13.39 -4.78 -5.65
C ARG A 153 -12.26 -3.95 -5.05
N ALA A 154 -11.12 -3.83 -5.74
CA ALA A 154 -9.88 -3.29 -5.19
C ALA A 154 -9.55 -3.94 -3.82
N LEU A 155 -9.63 -5.27 -3.77
CA LEU A 155 -9.32 -6.10 -2.60
C LEU A 155 -7.92 -6.68 -2.76
N TYR A 156 -7.09 -6.44 -1.75
CA TYR A 156 -5.69 -6.85 -1.72
C TYR A 156 -5.39 -7.65 -0.48
N GLU A 157 -4.31 -8.42 -0.54
CA GLU A 157 -3.75 -9.13 0.60
C GLU A 157 -2.32 -8.63 0.85
N GLY A 158 -1.95 -8.55 2.13
CA GLY A 158 -0.60 -8.17 2.54
C GLY A 158 -0.22 -8.65 3.93
N ALA A 159 1.06 -8.51 4.26
CA ALA A 159 1.60 -8.80 5.59
C ALA A 159 1.60 -7.53 6.47
N LEU A 160 1.04 -7.61 7.68
CA LEU A 160 1.07 -6.53 8.66
C LEU A 160 2.49 -6.37 9.22
N LEU A 161 3.11 -5.20 9.06
CA LEU A 161 4.51 -4.96 9.44
C LEU A 161 4.65 -4.35 10.84
N SER A 162 3.65 -3.59 11.28
CA SER A 162 3.66 -2.91 12.58
C SER A 162 2.77 -3.64 13.58
N GLN A 163 3.21 -3.73 14.83
CA GLN A 163 2.40 -4.27 15.91
C GLN A 163 1.39 -3.20 16.36
N PRO A 164 0.07 -3.45 16.27
CA PRO A 164 -0.93 -2.55 16.87
C PRO A 164 -0.78 -2.49 18.38
N HIS A 165 -1.08 -1.33 18.97
CA HIS A 165 -0.93 -1.06 20.40
C HIS A 165 -2.09 -1.59 21.26
N GLN A 166 -3.33 -1.47 20.78
CA GLN A 166 -4.53 -1.87 21.53
C GLN A 166 -5.31 -3.02 20.89
N LEU A 167 -5.10 -3.28 19.59
CA LEU A 167 -5.79 -4.36 18.88
C LEU A 167 -5.26 -5.74 19.31
N VAL A 168 -6.14 -6.74 19.35
CA VAL A 168 -5.78 -8.13 19.73
C VAL A 168 -6.10 -9.14 18.65
N THR A 169 -6.97 -8.83 17.68
CA THR A 169 -7.32 -9.78 16.63
C THR A 169 -6.32 -9.78 15.48
N VAL A 170 -5.47 -8.77 15.40
CA VAL A 170 -4.41 -8.63 14.39
C VAL A 170 -3.08 -8.28 15.05
N LYS A 171 -1.98 -8.84 14.52
CA LYS A 171 -0.61 -8.72 15.04
C LYS A 171 0.40 -8.58 13.92
N ALA A 172 1.57 -8.04 14.23
CA ALA A 172 2.66 -7.98 13.27
C ALA A 172 2.99 -9.40 12.75
N GLY A 173 3.14 -9.53 11.43
CA GLY A 173 3.33 -10.77 10.71
C GLY A 173 2.05 -11.39 10.16
N ASP A 174 0.87 -10.97 10.61
CA ASP A 174 -0.40 -11.54 10.12
C ASP A 174 -0.64 -11.19 8.65
N ARG A 175 -1.26 -12.14 7.93
CA ARG A 175 -1.86 -11.91 6.61
C ARG A 175 -3.18 -11.18 6.80
N VAL A 176 -3.34 -10.05 6.13
CA VAL A 176 -4.55 -9.23 6.21
C VAL A 176 -5.10 -8.92 4.82
N CYS A 177 -6.42 -8.96 4.69
CA CYS A 177 -7.14 -8.47 3.52
C CYS A 177 -7.55 -7.01 3.75
N PHE A 178 -7.45 -6.17 2.73
CA PHE A 178 -7.88 -4.79 2.82
C PHE A 178 -8.46 -4.25 1.50
N LEU A 179 -9.41 -3.33 1.63
CA LEU A 179 -9.96 -2.56 0.51
C LEU A 179 -9.07 -1.35 0.23
N GLY A 180 -8.60 -1.21 -1.01
CA GLY A 180 -7.79 -0.07 -1.45
C GLY A 180 -8.58 1.22 -1.65
N ARG A 181 -9.91 1.13 -1.83
CA ARG A 181 -10.80 2.28 -2.10
C ARG A 181 -12.02 2.34 -1.17
N PRO A 182 -11.83 2.33 0.17
CA PRO A 182 -12.94 2.33 1.12
C PRO A 182 -13.57 3.72 1.31
N GLY A 183 -13.11 4.73 0.55
CA GLY A 183 -13.27 6.14 0.92
C GLY A 183 -12.27 6.54 2.00
N GLY A 184 -12.28 7.79 2.44
CA GLY A 184 -11.35 8.25 3.48
C GLY A 184 -9.87 8.25 3.07
N ARG A 185 -9.02 8.46 4.09
CA ARG A 185 -7.57 8.68 3.91
C ARG A 185 -6.76 7.39 3.76
N HIS A 186 -7.18 6.28 4.35
CA HIS A 186 -6.40 5.03 4.37
C HIS A 186 -7.22 3.88 3.79
N PRO A 187 -6.59 2.92 3.10
CA PRO A 187 -7.18 1.60 2.86
C PRO A 187 -7.66 0.98 4.17
N LEU A 188 -8.63 0.07 4.08
CA LEU A 188 -9.32 -0.46 5.25
C LEU A 188 -9.14 -1.98 5.31
N TYR A 189 -8.58 -2.47 6.41
CA TYR A 189 -8.61 -3.88 6.76
C TYR A 189 -10.05 -4.38 6.80
N VAL A 190 -10.31 -5.54 6.20
CA VAL A 190 -11.64 -6.14 6.16
C VAL A 190 -11.57 -7.61 6.55
N THR A 191 -12.62 -8.09 7.22
CA THR A 191 -12.74 -9.50 7.60
C THR A 191 -13.59 -10.28 6.59
N PRO A 192 -13.46 -11.61 6.52
CA PRO A 192 -14.32 -12.45 5.69
C PRO A 192 -15.81 -12.28 6.02
N GLU A 193 -16.16 -12.13 7.29
CA GLU A 193 -17.55 -11.96 7.74
C GLU A 193 -18.12 -10.63 7.23
N TYR A 194 -17.32 -9.56 7.23
CA TYR A 194 -17.74 -8.28 6.66
C TYR A 194 -18.00 -8.41 5.15
N LEU A 195 -17.06 -9.02 4.43
CA LEU A 195 -17.16 -9.20 2.98
C LEU A 195 -18.38 -10.07 2.59
N ALA A 196 -18.73 -11.06 3.40
CA ALA A 196 -19.90 -11.92 3.17
C ALA A 196 -21.22 -11.14 3.20
N GLU A 197 -21.33 -10.09 4.01
CA GLU A 197 -22.53 -9.26 4.08
C GLU A 197 -22.46 -8.03 3.15
N ARG A 198 -21.26 -7.54 2.84
CA ARG A 198 -21.02 -6.22 2.22
C ARG A 198 -21.86 -5.93 0.96
N ASP A 199 -22.04 -6.91 0.10
CA ASP A 199 -22.75 -6.76 -1.17
C ASP A 199 -24.26 -6.53 -0.98
N GLY A 200 -24.84 -6.99 0.12
CA GLY A 200 -26.24 -6.80 0.47
C GLY A 200 -26.57 -5.39 0.95
N TRP A 201 -25.57 -4.52 1.12
CA TRP A 201 -25.71 -3.22 1.75
C TRP A 201 -25.22 -2.07 0.86
N GLU A 202 -25.92 -0.95 0.98
CA GLU A 202 -25.48 0.37 0.58
C GLU A 202 -25.04 1.14 1.83
N ILE A 203 -23.83 1.69 1.80
CA ILE A 203 -23.25 2.44 2.90
C ILE A 203 -22.96 3.85 2.37
N GLN A 204 -23.68 4.84 2.89
CA GLN A 204 -23.49 6.21 2.50
C GLN A 204 -22.13 6.73 3.00
N PRO A 205 -21.43 7.57 2.20
CA PRO A 205 -20.15 8.12 2.60
C PRO A 205 -20.33 9.05 3.81
N CYS A 206 -19.38 8.98 4.75
CA CYS A 206 -19.31 9.92 5.87
C CYS A 206 -19.13 11.35 5.33
N PRO A 207 -19.94 12.33 5.76
CA PRO A 207 -19.86 13.70 5.24
C PRO A 207 -18.57 14.43 5.62
N SER A 208 -17.82 13.94 6.61
CA SER A 208 -16.56 14.56 7.06
C SER A 208 -15.34 14.00 6.31
N CYS A 209 -15.17 12.68 6.28
CA CYS A 209 -13.97 12.05 5.69
C CYS A 209 -14.23 11.29 4.39
N GLY A 210 -15.48 11.09 4.00
CA GLY A 210 -15.83 10.33 2.79
C GLY A 210 -15.65 8.81 2.92
N MET A 211 -15.36 8.27 4.11
CA MET A 211 -15.35 6.81 4.36
C MET A 211 -16.72 6.23 4.01
N LYS A 212 -16.76 5.15 3.23
CA LYS A 212 -17.99 4.50 2.74
C LYS A 212 -18.04 2.99 3.05
N GLU A 213 -17.28 2.59 4.06
CA GLU A 213 -17.18 1.22 4.54
C GLU A 213 -17.39 1.19 6.06
N CYS A 214 -17.59 0.00 6.61
CA CYS A 214 -17.77 -0.23 8.05
C CYS A 214 -16.73 -1.23 8.58
N LEU A 215 -16.58 -1.28 9.91
CA LEU A 215 -15.57 -2.10 10.60
C LEU A 215 -16.09 -3.47 11.03
N ASP A 216 -17.37 -3.75 10.84
CA ASP A 216 -18.01 -5.01 11.23
C ASP A 216 -19.10 -5.36 10.22
N PRO A 217 -19.52 -6.63 10.15
CA PRO A 217 -20.71 -7.01 9.40
C PRO A 217 -21.91 -6.14 9.83
N PRO A 218 -22.70 -5.59 8.89
CA PRO A 218 -23.87 -4.79 9.23
C PRO A 218 -24.83 -5.46 10.22
N SER A 219 -25.01 -6.79 10.17
CA SER A 219 -25.82 -7.54 11.14
C SER A 219 -25.27 -7.47 12.58
N VAL A 220 -23.94 -7.49 12.74
CA VAL A 220 -23.26 -7.34 14.03
C VAL A 220 -23.41 -5.91 14.55
N MET A 221 -23.24 -4.93 13.67
CA MET A 221 -23.41 -3.52 14.01
C MET A 221 -24.85 -3.18 14.41
N ALA A 222 -25.83 -3.76 13.73
CA ALA A 222 -27.25 -3.62 14.05
C ALA A 222 -27.56 -4.19 15.43
N ARG A 223 -27.17 -5.45 15.72
CA ARG A 223 -27.41 -6.08 17.04
C ARG A 223 -26.79 -5.31 18.19
N THR A 224 -25.59 -4.74 17.98
CA THR A 224 -24.91 -3.91 19.00
C THR A 224 -25.65 -2.59 19.27
N ARG A 225 -26.42 -2.09 18.31
CA ARG A 225 -27.19 -0.83 18.41
C ARG A 225 -28.61 -1.04 18.91
N PHE A 226 -29.23 -2.15 18.52
CA PHE A 226 -30.61 -2.49 18.81
C PHE A 226 -30.66 -3.85 19.51
N PRO A 227 -30.14 -3.96 20.75
CA PRO A 227 -30.10 -5.23 21.46
C PRO A 227 -31.49 -5.85 21.70
N ASP A 228 -32.53 -5.01 21.76
CA ASP A 228 -33.91 -5.43 22.01
C ASP A 228 -34.69 -5.79 20.73
N ALA A 229 -34.11 -5.60 19.54
CA ALA A 229 -34.79 -5.86 18.25
C ALA A 229 -34.87 -7.35 17.88
N GLY A 230 -34.38 -8.25 18.74
CA GLY A 230 -34.33 -9.68 18.45
C GLY A 230 -33.39 -10.02 17.29
N ASN A 231 -33.81 -10.93 16.41
CA ASN A 231 -33.01 -11.38 15.26
C ASN A 231 -33.26 -10.55 13.98
N ASP A 232 -34.16 -9.57 14.03
CA ASP A 232 -34.50 -8.75 12.86
C ASP A 232 -33.46 -7.66 12.67
N VAL A 233 -32.65 -7.80 11.61
CA VAL A 233 -31.69 -6.76 11.21
C VAL A 233 -32.48 -5.62 10.55
N PRO A 234 -32.40 -4.37 11.07
CA PRO A 234 -33.11 -3.24 10.49
C PRO A 234 -32.77 -3.06 9.01
N VAL A 235 -33.79 -2.69 8.24
CA VAL A 235 -33.66 -2.44 6.81
C VAL A 235 -32.75 -1.23 6.52
N MET A 236 -32.71 -0.29 7.46
CA MET A 236 -31.87 0.89 7.44
C MET A 236 -31.51 1.28 8.88
N PHE A 237 -30.27 1.69 9.12
CA PHE A 237 -29.84 2.26 10.40
C PHE A 237 -28.61 3.15 10.25
N THR A 238 -28.28 3.90 11.29
CA THR A 238 -27.09 4.76 11.33
C THR A 238 -26.00 4.20 12.25
N ALA A 239 -24.75 4.43 11.86
CA ALA A 239 -23.58 4.11 12.66
C ALA A 239 -22.61 5.29 12.67
N HIS A 240 -21.89 5.51 13.78
CA HIS A 240 -20.85 6.53 13.79
C HIS A 240 -19.74 6.16 12.82
N CYS A 241 -19.18 7.17 12.16
CA CYS A 241 -18.05 6.99 11.27
C CYS A 241 -16.89 6.36 12.06
N ALA A 242 -16.40 5.24 11.55
CA ALA A 242 -15.27 4.50 12.09
C ALA A 242 -14.01 5.34 12.35
N VAL A 243 -13.78 6.35 11.50
CA VAL A 243 -12.59 7.22 11.55
C VAL A 243 -12.84 8.49 12.33
N CYS A 244 -13.98 9.15 12.09
CA CYS A 244 -14.26 10.47 12.67
C CYS A 244 -14.87 10.37 14.08
N GLY A 245 -15.56 9.27 14.39
CA GLY A 245 -16.40 9.17 15.58
C GLY A 245 -17.59 10.14 15.57
N PRO A 246 -18.29 10.27 16.71
CA PRO A 246 -19.35 11.26 16.88
C PRO A 246 -18.84 12.70 16.67
N PRO A 247 -19.67 13.62 16.12
CA PRO A 247 -21.08 13.42 15.76
C PRO A 247 -21.29 12.82 14.37
N HIS A 248 -20.24 12.49 13.63
CA HIS A 248 -20.35 12.03 12.25
C HIS A 248 -20.88 10.59 12.17
N ALA A 249 -21.86 10.37 11.30
CA ALA A 249 -22.49 9.08 11.11
C ALA A 249 -22.60 8.74 9.62
N GLN A 250 -22.74 7.45 9.34
CA GLN A 250 -23.02 6.84 8.05
C GLN A 250 -24.39 6.17 8.13
N VAL A 251 -25.12 6.20 7.02
CA VAL A 251 -26.37 5.45 6.85
C VAL A 251 -26.04 4.13 6.17
N LEU A 252 -26.52 3.03 6.74
CA LEU A 252 -26.47 1.70 6.17
C LEU A 252 -27.88 1.31 5.77
N GLN A 253 -28.07 0.85 4.53
CA GLN A 253 -29.35 0.43 3.99
C GLN A 253 -29.21 -0.89 3.24
N ARG A 254 -30.12 -1.83 3.47
CA ARG A 254 -30.18 -3.08 2.70
C ARG A 254 -30.62 -2.79 1.26
N ARG A 255 -29.92 -3.36 0.28
CA ARG A 255 -30.22 -3.14 -1.15
C ARG A 255 -31.57 -3.73 -1.57
N ASP A 256 -32.00 -4.82 -0.96
CA ASP A 256 -33.28 -5.47 -1.27
C ASP A 256 -34.50 -4.59 -0.91
N ALA A 257 -34.30 -3.60 -0.05
CA ALA A 257 -35.33 -2.66 0.35
C ALA A 257 -35.52 -1.49 -0.61
N ALA A 258 -34.53 -1.20 -1.44
CA ALA A 258 -34.57 -0.10 -2.40
C ALA A 258 -35.36 -0.44 -3.68
N ARG A 259 -35.74 -1.71 -3.89
CA ARG A 259 -36.49 -2.18 -5.07
C ARG A 259 -38.00 -2.34 -4.85
N GLY A 260 -38.50 -1.97 -3.67
CA GLY A 260 -39.90 -2.16 -3.26
C GLY A 260 -40.68 -0.88 -2.97
N GLY A 261 -40.22 0.28 -3.45
CA GLY A 261 -40.88 1.59 -3.29
C GLY A 261 -41.22 2.22 -4.62
#